data_AF-A0AAX3AUP3-F1
#
_entry.id   AF-A0AAX3AUP3-F1
#
_cell.length_a   1.000
_cell.length_b   1.000
_cell.length_c   1.000
_cell.angle_alpha   90.00
_cell.angle_beta   90.00
_cell.angle_gamma   90.00
#
_symmetry.space_group_name_H-M   'P 1'
#
loop_
_entity.id
_entity.type
_entity.pdbx_description
1 polymer ?
#
loop_
_entity_poly.entity_id
_entity_poly.type
_entity_poly.pdbx_seq_one_letter_code
_entity_poly.pdbx_strand_id
1 'polypeptide(L)'
;MLFPESYGFDSTVPLNTYEQAMGWHAYLNDTLDFPFEASCLTEREESPLKEGETVRVVGMPTTEPTLRQQFVIIEWKNRELGVPLKQLEPVDTSSTTEQAIADWHYWLER
;
A
#
# COMPACT_ATOMS: atom_id res chain seq x y z
N MET A 1 2.24 -32.27 -13.75
CA MET A 1 1.53 -31.23 -12.97
C MET A 1 2.37 -29.97 -13.11
N LEU A 2 1.94 -29.05 -13.96
CA LEU A 2 2.70 -27.84 -14.30
C LEU A 2 2.24 -26.75 -13.31
N PHE A 3 3.10 -26.41 -12.36
CA PHE A 3 2.94 -25.18 -11.59
C PHE A 3 3.36 -24.02 -12.50
N PRO A 4 2.54 -22.97 -12.68
CA PRO A 4 2.90 -21.84 -13.53
C PRO A 4 4.07 -21.05 -12.90
N GLU A 5 5.18 -20.97 -13.62
CA GLU A 5 6.41 -20.21 -13.29
C GLU A 5 6.20 -18.69 -13.35
N SER A 6 5.31 -18.12 -12.53
CA SER A 6 5.13 -16.65 -12.52
C SER A 6 4.78 -16.08 -11.15
N TYR A 7 5.46 -16.57 -10.11
CA TYR A 7 5.72 -15.76 -8.92
C TYR A 7 7.24 -15.69 -8.79
N GLY A 8 7.78 -14.50 -9.06
CA GLY A 8 9.21 -14.26 -9.04
C GLY A 8 9.70 -14.29 -7.61
N PHE A 9 9.98 -15.48 -7.07
CA PHE A 9 10.74 -15.59 -5.83
C PHE A 9 12.12 -14.98 -6.06
N ASP A 10 12.27 -13.70 -5.75
CA ASP A 10 13.54 -13.01 -5.82
C ASP A 10 14.45 -13.61 -4.75
N SER A 11 15.28 -14.56 -5.18
CA SER A 11 16.27 -15.25 -4.34
C SER A 11 17.30 -14.31 -3.68
N THR A 12 17.29 -13.01 -4.03
CA THR A 12 18.15 -11.98 -3.41
C THR A 12 17.53 -11.33 -2.18
N VAL A 13 16.21 -11.49 -1.97
CA VAL A 13 15.50 -10.99 -0.77
C VAL A 13 15.55 -12.06 0.31
N PRO A 14 16.19 -11.83 1.48
CA PRO A 14 16.20 -12.82 2.53
C PRO A 14 14.76 -13.11 2.99
N LEU A 15 14.43 -14.40 3.14
CA LEU A 15 13.07 -14.89 3.42
C LEU A 15 12.37 -14.11 4.54
N ASN A 16 13.11 -13.70 5.56
CA ASN A 16 12.59 -12.89 6.68
C ASN A 16 11.97 -11.55 6.23
N THR A 17 12.53 -10.87 5.23
CA THR A 17 12.04 -9.57 4.74
C THR A 17 10.86 -9.73 3.79
N TYR A 18 10.83 -10.82 3.01
CA TYR A 18 9.68 -11.17 2.17
C TYR A 18 8.48 -11.58 3.02
N GLU A 19 8.68 -12.45 4.02
CA GLU A 19 7.65 -12.85 4.98
C GLU A 19 7.06 -11.64 5.71
N GLN A 20 7.90 -10.69 6.13
CA GLN A 20 7.44 -9.44 6.74
C GLN A 20 6.65 -8.56 5.76
N ALA A 21 7.11 -8.43 4.51
CA ALA A 21 6.39 -7.66 3.49
C ALA A 21 5.00 -8.24 3.21
N MET A 22 4.91 -9.57 3.11
CA MET A 22 3.65 -10.30 2.94
C MET A 22 2.76 -10.18 4.19
N GLY A 23 3.33 -10.23 5.39
CA GLY A 23 2.60 -10.04 6.63
C GLY A 23 1.96 -8.65 6.73
N TRP A 24 2.71 -7.60 6.35
CA TRP A 24 2.18 -6.24 6.26
C TRP A 24 1.12 -6.09 5.19
N HIS A 25 1.33 -6.69 4.01
CA HIS A 25 0.33 -6.66 2.93
C HIS A 25 -0.98 -7.32 3.36
N ALA A 26 -0.93 -8.50 3.97
CA ALA A 26 -2.12 -9.19 4.48
C ALA A 26 -2.81 -8.39 5.59
N TYR A 27 -2.04 -7.87 6.56
CA TYR A 27 -2.57 -7.05 7.65
C TYR A 27 -3.28 -5.80 7.13
N LEU A 28 -2.64 -5.04 6.22
CA LEU A 28 -3.23 -3.85 5.63
C LEU A 28 -4.47 -4.21 4.79
N ASN A 29 -4.41 -5.28 3.99
CA ASN A 29 -5.53 -5.70 3.17
C ASN A 29 -6.77 -6.07 3.99
N ASP A 30 -6.56 -6.70 5.16
CA ASP A 30 -7.65 -7.14 6.04
C ASP A 30 -8.13 -6.02 6.99
N THR A 31 -7.30 -5.01 7.26
CA THR A 31 -7.62 -3.94 8.22
C THR A 31 -8.13 -2.66 7.57
N LEU A 32 -7.69 -2.37 6.34
CA LEU A 32 -8.15 -1.18 5.59
C LEU A 32 -9.58 -1.40 5.09
N ASP A 33 -10.49 -0.50 5.46
CA ASP A 33 -11.88 -0.54 5.01
C ASP A 33 -12.01 0.13 3.64
N PHE A 34 -11.94 -0.67 2.58
CA PHE A 34 -12.10 -0.17 1.22
C PHE A 34 -13.58 -0.04 0.80
N PRO A 35 -13.94 1.00 0.03
CA PRO A 35 -13.12 2.14 -0.37
C PRO A 35 -13.13 3.27 0.68
N PHE A 36 -12.01 3.98 0.84
CA PHE A 36 -11.89 5.13 1.74
C PHE A 36 -11.19 6.33 1.07
N GLU A 37 -11.34 7.53 1.62
CA GLU A 37 -10.65 8.73 1.14
C GLU A 37 -9.31 8.92 1.84
N ALA A 38 -8.31 9.36 1.08
CA ALA A 38 -6.99 9.68 1.60
C ALA A 38 -6.45 10.93 0.91
N SER A 39 -5.68 11.74 1.64
CA SER A 39 -4.97 12.90 1.10
C SER A 39 -3.50 12.56 0.88
N CYS A 40 -2.92 13.09 -0.20
CA CYS A 40 -1.50 12.99 -0.44
C CYS A 40 -0.74 13.97 0.47
N LEU A 41 0.06 13.46 1.39
CA LEU A 41 0.85 14.25 2.34
C LEU A 41 2.20 14.68 1.76
N THR A 42 2.74 13.96 0.77
CA THR A 42 4.05 14.27 0.19
C THR A 42 4.13 13.83 -1.26
N GLU A 43 4.62 14.71 -2.13
CA GLU A 43 4.87 14.38 -3.54
C GLU A 43 6.05 13.40 -3.66
N ARG A 44 5.89 12.38 -4.51
CA ARG A 44 6.97 11.41 -4.80
C ARG A 44 7.04 11.18 -6.30
N GLU A 45 8.25 10.98 -6.84
CA GLU A 45 8.44 10.74 -8.29
C GLU A 45 7.69 9.49 -8.79
N GLU A 46 7.46 8.53 -7.90
CA GLU A 46 6.74 7.28 -8.16
C GLU A 46 5.21 7.46 -8.27
N SER A 47 4.70 8.66 -7.98
CA SER A 47 3.28 8.97 -7.92
C SER A 47 2.97 10.31 -8.59
N PRO A 48 1.96 10.41 -9.46
CA PRO A 48 1.56 11.66 -10.09
C PRO A 48 0.73 12.56 -9.17
N LEU A 49 0.54 12.18 -7.89
CA LEU A 49 -0.24 12.94 -6.91
C LEU A 49 0.53 14.15 -6.40
N LYS A 50 -0.21 15.23 -6.17
CA LYS A 50 0.31 16.46 -5.56
C LYS A 50 0.01 16.51 -4.08
N GLU A 51 0.83 17.23 -3.33
CA GLU A 51 0.59 17.46 -1.90
C GLU A 51 -0.78 18.16 -1.70
N GLY A 52 -1.58 17.64 -0.77
CA GLY A 52 -2.94 18.07 -0.48
C GLY A 52 -4.01 17.53 -1.45
N GLU A 53 -3.66 16.69 -2.43
CA GLU A 53 -4.63 16.08 -3.34
C GLU A 53 -5.37 14.92 -2.66
N THR A 54 -6.70 15.02 -2.55
CA THR A 54 -7.55 13.95 -2.03
C THR A 54 -7.86 12.92 -3.13
N VAL A 55 -7.65 11.66 -2.81
CA VAL A 55 -7.87 10.50 -3.68
C VAL A 55 -8.68 9.43 -2.96
N ARG A 56 -9.35 8.58 -3.73
CA ARG A 56 -10.12 7.48 -3.19
C ARG A 56 -9.35 6.18 -3.31
N VAL A 57 -8.99 5.57 -2.19
CA VAL A 57 -8.35 4.26 -2.12
C VAL A 57 -9.43 3.19 -2.30
N VAL A 58 -9.24 2.29 -3.27
CA VAL A 58 -10.22 1.26 -3.65
C VAL A 58 -9.76 -0.15 -3.35
N GLY A 59 -8.48 -0.37 -3.04
CA GLY A 59 -7.97 -1.69 -2.66
C GLY A 59 -6.45 -1.75 -2.55
N MET A 60 -5.93 -2.97 -2.44
CA MET A 60 -4.49 -3.26 -2.55
C MET A 60 -4.15 -3.88 -3.91
N PRO A 61 -2.98 -3.59 -4.49
CA PRO A 61 -2.53 -4.22 -5.71
C PRO A 61 -2.17 -5.69 -5.45
N THR A 62 -2.27 -6.50 -6.51
CA THR A 62 -1.80 -7.89 -6.55
C THR A 62 -0.29 -8.01 -6.82
N THR A 63 0.40 -6.89 -7.02
CA THR A 63 1.85 -6.84 -7.21
C THR A 63 2.59 -7.26 -5.94
N GLU A 64 3.77 -7.85 -6.11
CA GLU A 64 4.59 -8.32 -5.00
C GLU A 64 4.90 -7.18 -4.00
N PRO A 65 4.53 -7.34 -2.72
CA PRO A 65 4.73 -6.31 -1.72
C PRO A 65 6.20 -6.17 -1.36
N THR A 66 6.62 -4.94 -1.04
CA THR A 66 7.99 -4.67 -0.60
C THR A 66 7.99 -4.20 0.86
N LEU A 67 8.92 -4.69 1.67
CA LEU A 67 9.01 -4.35 3.10
C LEU A 67 9.20 -2.85 3.35
N ARG A 68 9.81 -2.13 2.40
CA ARG A 68 10.05 -0.70 2.49
C ARG A 68 8.91 0.16 1.94
N GLN A 69 8.01 -0.43 1.16
CA GLN A 69 6.98 0.30 0.46
C GLN A 69 5.79 -0.60 0.12
N GLN A 70 4.69 -0.40 0.84
CA GLN A 70 3.39 -0.96 0.50
C GLN A 70 2.68 -0.02 -0.47
N PHE A 71 2.00 -0.60 -1.44
CA PHE A 71 1.22 0.14 -2.43
C PHE A 71 -0.27 -0.10 -2.18
N VAL A 72 -1.07 0.89 -2.53
CA VAL A 72 -2.54 0.79 -2.57
C VAL A 72 -3.04 1.27 -3.92
N ILE A 73 -4.16 0.72 -4.36
CA ILE A 73 -4.85 1.15 -5.58
C ILE A 73 -5.78 2.30 -5.23
N ILE A 74 -5.63 3.40 -5.96
CA ILE A 74 -6.52 4.55 -5.88
C ILE A 74 -7.27 4.74 -7.20
N GLU A 75 -8.48 5.29 -7.12
CA GLU A 75 -9.20 5.82 -8.26
C GLU A 75 -8.72 7.26 -8.54
N TRP A 76 -8.07 7.46 -9.68
CA TRP A 76 -7.53 8.76 -10.10
C TRP A 76 -7.87 9.04 -11.55
N LYS A 77 -8.61 10.11 -11.84
CA LYS A 77 -9.00 10.52 -13.21
C LYS A 77 -9.60 9.38 -14.06
N ASN A 78 -10.54 8.62 -13.50
CA ASN A 78 -11.20 7.46 -14.14
C ASN A 78 -10.26 6.29 -14.50
N ARG A 79 -9.14 6.16 -13.80
CA ARG A 79 -8.27 4.98 -13.86
C ARG A 79 -7.84 4.56 -12.47
N GLU A 80 -7.49 3.30 -12.33
CA GLU A 80 -6.85 2.77 -11.14
C GLU A 80 -5.35 3.00 -11.21
N LEU A 81 -4.76 3.44 -10.10
CA LEU A 81 -3.33 3.68 -10.00
C LEU A 81 -2.78 3.13 -8.67
N GLY A 82 -1.69 2.37 -8.75
CA GLY A 82 -0.95 1.97 -7.56
C GLY A 82 -0.08 3.11 -7.05
N VAL A 83 -0.31 3.57 -5.83
CA VAL A 83 0.52 4.59 -5.18
C VAL A 83 1.07 4.09 -3.84
N PRO A 84 2.29 4.52 -3.47
CA PRO A 84 2.86 4.22 -2.15
C PRO A 84 1.95 4.68 -1.00
N LEU A 85 1.58 3.76 -0.10
CA LEU A 85 0.77 4.07 1.09
C LEU A 85 1.44 5.09 2.00
N LYS A 86 2.78 5.11 2.04
CA LYS A 86 3.58 6.06 2.82
C LYS A 86 3.26 7.53 2.49
N GLN A 87 2.78 7.85 1.29
CA GLN A 87 2.47 9.23 0.93
C GLN A 87 1.02 9.62 1.24
N LEU A 88 0.19 8.66 1.66
CA LEU A 88 -1.22 8.86 1.88
C LEU A 88 -1.51 8.99 3.37
N GLU A 89 -2.41 9.91 3.69
CA GLU A 89 -3.00 10.07 5.01
C GLU A 89 -4.52 9.84 4.89
N PRO A 90 -5.12 8.98 5.73
CA PRO A 90 -6.56 8.75 5.70
C PRO A 90 -7.34 10.04 6.01
N VAL A 91 -8.46 10.23 5.32
CA VAL A 91 -9.37 11.37 5.51
C VAL A 91 -10.76 10.83 5.82
N ASP A 92 -11.31 11.19 6.98
CA ASP A 92 -12.68 10.85 7.40
C ASP A 92 -13.04 9.36 7.19
N THR A 93 -12.15 8.48 7.67
CA THR A 93 -12.30 7.03 7.51
C THR A 93 -12.55 6.34 8.84
N SER A 94 -12.68 5.01 8.82
CA SER A 94 -12.84 4.22 10.03
C SER A 94 -11.58 4.29 10.91
N SER A 95 -11.78 4.31 12.23
CA SER A 95 -10.67 4.24 13.20
C SER A 95 -9.72 3.04 12.99
N THR A 96 -10.21 1.94 12.41
CA THR A 96 -9.42 0.78 12.01
C THR A 96 -8.46 1.10 10.86
N THR A 97 -8.95 1.79 9.82
CA THR A 97 -8.14 2.24 8.70
C THR A 97 -7.12 3.29 9.13
N GLU A 98 -7.52 4.24 9.98
CA GLU A 98 -6.60 5.22 10.57
C GLU A 98 -5.46 4.55 11.34
N GLN A 99 -5.80 3.57 12.19
CA GLN A 99 -4.81 2.84 12.96
C GLN A 99 -3.87 2.02 12.07
N ALA A 100 -4.39 1.32 11.06
CA ALA A 100 -3.57 0.51 10.16
C ALA A 100 -2.54 1.35 9.40
N ILE A 101 -2.94 2.55 8.96
CA ILE A 101 -2.04 3.47 8.26
C ILE A 101 -1.01 4.05 9.25
N ALA A 102 -1.44 4.45 10.45
CA ALA A 102 -0.52 4.91 11.49
C ALA A 102 0.51 3.85 11.89
N ASP A 103 0.09 2.59 12.03
CA ASP A 103 0.97 1.47 12.35
C ASP A 103 2.01 1.24 11.25
N TRP A 104 1.61 1.38 9.98
CA TRP A 104 2.50 1.29 8.84
C TRP A 104 3.53 2.43 8.81
N HIS A 105 3.09 3.68 9.05
CA HIS A 105 4.00 4.83 9.15
C HIS A 105 5.00 4.66 10.29
N TYR A 106 4.54 4.21 11.46
CA TYR A 106 5.41 3.92 12.60
C TYR A 106 6.46 2.84 12.28
N TRP A 107 6.07 1.79 11.54
CA TRP A 107 7.01 0.76 11.10
C TRP A 107 8.09 1.30 10.17
N LEU A 108 7.76 2.25 9.29
CA LEU A 108 8.71 2.85 8.36
C LEU A 108 9.69 3.84 9.00
N GLU A 109 9.33 4.40 10.16
CA GLU A 109 10.20 5.31 10.94
C GLU A 109 11.13 4.59 11.91
N ARG A 110 10.89 3.30 12.16
CA ARG A 110 11.67 2.46 13.08
C ARG A 110 13.00 1.97 12.49
#